data_AF-A0A2V8ZWK8-F1
#
_entry.id   AF-A0A2V8ZWK8-F1
#
_cell.length_a   1.000
_cell.length_b   1.000
_cell.length_c   1.000
_cell.angle_alpha   90.00
_cell.angle_beta   90.00
_cell.angle_gamma   90.00
#
_symmetry.space_group_name_H-M   'P 1'
#
loop_
_entity.id
_entity.type
_entity.pdbx_description
1 polymer ?
#
loop_
_entity_poly.entity_id
_entity_poly.type
_entity_poly.pdbx_seq_one_letter_code
_entity_poly.pdbx_strand_id
1 'polypeptide(L)'
;MEVRLSPDQEAFIRRAIESGRFHRTEDAIQEALSLWEERERRRTEILAAAGTAEASLARGEGRVLTQQSMRELADEVKQRGQARLASEPESRR
;
A
#
# COMPACT_ATOMS: atom_id res chain seq x y z
N MET A 1 -14.68 -17.33 -22.36
CA MET A 1 -15.39 -16.91 -21.13
C MET A 1 -16.51 -15.99 -21.55
N GLU A 2 -17.75 -16.28 -21.18
CA GLU A 2 -18.89 -15.40 -21.47
C GLU A 2 -19.18 -14.58 -20.21
N VAL A 3 -19.04 -13.25 -20.30
CA VAL A 3 -19.29 -12.32 -19.19
C VAL A 3 -20.54 -11.53 -19.52
N ARG A 4 -21.54 -11.57 -18.63
CA ARG A 4 -22.73 -10.75 -18.75
C ARG A 4 -22.53 -9.47 -17.98
N LEU A 5 -22.55 -8.35 -18.71
CA LEU A 5 -22.46 -7.03 -18.13
C LEU A 5 -23.84 -6.57 -17.67
N SER A 6 -23.87 -5.73 -16.63
CA SER A 6 -25.09 -5.00 -16.28
C SER A 6 -25.41 -3.95 -17.35
N PRO A 7 -26.69 -3.56 -17.52
CA PRO A 7 -27.06 -2.52 -18.47
C PRO A 7 -26.27 -1.21 -18.29
N ASP A 8 -25.96 -0.85 -17.04
CA ASP A 8 -25.18 0.34 -16.74
C ASP A 8 -23.72 0.21 -17.21
N GLN A 9 -23.09 -0.94 -17.00
CA GLN A 9 -21.73 -1.21 -17.49
C GLN A 9 -21.67 -1.13 -19.02
N GLU A 10 -22.66 -1.71 -19.71
CA GLU A 10 -22.77 -1.60 -21.17
C GLU A 10 -22.91 -0.13 -21.61
N ALA A 11 -23.74 0.65 -20.93
CA ALA A 11 -23.93 2.06 -21.23
C ALA A 11 -22.67 2.92 -20.96
N PHE A 12 -21.88 2.58 -19.94
CA PHE A 12 -20.59 3.22 -19.67
C PHE A 12 -19.55 2.88 -20.74
N ILE A 13 -19.44 1.60 -21.12
CA ILE A 13 -18.49 1.15 -22.14
C ILE A 13 -18.86 1.74 -23.50
N ARG A 14 -20.14 1.75 -23.87
CA ARG A 14 -20.61 2.36 -25.13
C ARG A 14 -20.21 3.82 -25.23
N ARG A 15 -20.46 4.61 -24.16
CA ARG A 15 -20.04 6.02 -24.10
C ARG A 15 -18.54 6.20 -24.25
N ALA A 16 -17.74 5.31 -23.67
CA ALA A 16 -16.29 5.35 -23.80
C ALA A 16 -15.79 4.95 -25.21
N ILE A 17 -16.54 4.11 -25.93
CA ILE A 17 -16.26 3.78 -27.34
C ILE A 17 -16.65 4.94 -28.26
N GLU A 18 -17.85 5.50 -28.11
CA GLU A 18 -18.29 6.73 -28.80
C GLU A 18 -17.32 7.89 -28.54
N SER A 19 -16.80 7.90 -27.31
CA SER A 19 -15.59 8.53 -26.79
C SER A 19 -14.36 8.64 -27.69
N GLY A 20 -14.07 7.54 -28.37
CA GLY A 20 -12.74 7.19 -28.84
C GLY A 20 -11.77 6.74 -27.74
N ARG A 21 -12.20 6.61 -26.47
CA ARG A 21 -11.34 6.10 -25.38
C ARG A 21 -11.04 4.61 -25.55
N PHE A 22 -12.01 3.84 -26.02
CA PHE A 22 -11.85 2.41 -26.34
C PHE A 22 -12.28 2.13 -27.77
N HIS A 23 -11.67 1.13 -28.40
CA HIS A 23 -12.08 0.70 -29.74
C HIS A 23 -13.19 -0.35 -29.69
N ARG A 24 -13.22 -1.17 -28.63
CA ARG A 24 -14.21 -2.23 -28.41
C ARG A 24 -14.41 -2.51 -26.92
N THR A 25 -15.45 -3.27 -26.61
CA THR A 25 -15.82 -3.64 -25.23
C THR A 25 -14.71 -4.39 -24.51
N GLU A 26 -13.98 -5.25 -25.21
CA GLU A 26 -12.90 -6.07 -24.65
C GLU A 26 -11.77 -5.20 -24.08
N ASP A 27 -11.47 -4.06 -24.69
CA ASP A 27 -10.41 -3.16 -24.22
C ASP A 27 -10.78 -2.58 -22.84
N ALA A 28 -12.05 -2.21 -22.66
CA ALA A 28 -12.56 -1.70 -21.39
C ALA A 28 -12.57 -2.79 -20.29
N ILE A 29 -12.92 -4.03 -20.67
CA ILE A 29 -12.90 -5.17 -19.74
C ILE A 29 -11.45 -5.47 -19.32
N GLN A 30 -10.51 -5.46 -20.26
CA GLN A 30 -9.10 -5.71 -19.97
C GLN A 30 -8.52 -4.63 -19.04
N GLU A 31 -8.83 -3.35 -19.27
CA GLU A 31 -8.43 -2.27 -18.36
C GLU A 31 -9.04 -2.46 -16.96
N ALA A 32 -10.34 -2.77 -16.88
CA ALA A 32 -11.01 -3.01 -15.60
C ALA A 32 -10.39 -4.17 -14.81
N LEU A 33 -10.05 -5.28 -15.48
CA LEU A 33 -9.36 -6.41 -14.86
C LEU A 33 -7.96 -6.05 -14.39
N SER A 34 -7.21 -5.30 -15.20
CA SER A 34 -5.86 -4.83 -14.83
C SER A 34 -5.89 -3.95 -13.57
N LEU A 35 -6.86 -3.03 -13.50
CA LEU A 35 -7.06 -2.18 -12.32
C LEU A 35 -7.51 -2.99 -11.09
N TRP A 36 -8.36 -3.99 -11.28
CA TRP A 36 -8.78 -4.87 -10.21
C TRP A 36 -7.61 -5.72 -9.67
N GLU A 37 -6.77 -6.27 -10.55
CA GLU A 37 -5.58 -7.04 -10.15
C GLU A 37 -4.60 -6.19 -9.33
N GLU A 38 -4.32 -4.95 -9.76
CA GLU A 38 -3.47 -4.04 -8.99
C GLU A 38 -4.07 -3.75 -7.61
N ARG A 39 -5.39 -3.50 -7.57
CA ARG A 39 -6.11 -3.27 -6.31
C ARG A 39 -6.03 -4.48 -5.38
N GLU A 40 -6.22 -5.69 -5.88
CA GLU A 40 -6.16 -6.90 -5.05
C GLU A 40 -4.74 -7.20 -4.55
N ARG A 41 -3.72 -6.92 -5.37
CA ARG A 41 -2.32 -7.01 -4.92
C ARG A 41 -2.06 -6.04 -3.76
N ARG A 42 -2.42 -4.76 -3.92
CA ARG A 42 -2.26 -3.74 -2.87
C ARG A 42 -3.10 -4.06 -1.63
N ARG A 43 -4.32 -4.58 -1.80
CA ARG A 43 -5.17 -5.02 -0.69
C ARG A 43 -4.50 -6.13 0.12
N THR A 44 -3.87 -7.09 -0.55
CA THR A 44 -3.16 -8.20 0.11
C THR A 44 -1.97 -7.69 0.93
N GLU A 45 -1.19 -6.77 0.39
CA GLU A 45 -0.07 -6.14 1.11
C GLU A 45 -0.55 -5.39 2.36
N ILE A 46 -1.62 -4.61 2.25
CA ILE A 46 -2.22 -3.87 3.37
C ILE A 46 -2.70 -4.84 4.46
N LEU A 47 -3.40 -5.91 4.09
CA LEU A 47 -3.89 -6.90 5.07
C LEU A 47 -2.74 -7.64 5.76
N ALA A 48 -1.67 -7.96 5.03
CA ALA A 48 -0.49 -8.57 5.62
C ALA A 48 0.21 -7.64 6.63
N ALA A 49 0.34 -6.34 6.28
CA ALA A 49 0.91 -5.34 7.18
C ALA A 49 0.03 -5.12 8.43
N ALA A 50 -1.30 -5.05 8.26
CA ALA A 50 -2.24 -4.93 9.35
C ALA A 50 -2.18 -6.14 10.29
N GLY A 51 -2.19 -7.37 9.75
CA GLY A 51 -2.05 -8.59 10.55
C GLY A 51 -0.72 -8.67 11.31
N THR A 52 0.37 -8.18 10.70
CA THR A 52 1.67 -8.08 11.38
C THR A 52 1.61 -7.10 12.56
N ALA A 53 0.98 -5.94 12.37
CA ALA A 53 0.81 -4.95 13.42
C ALA A 53 -0.08 -5.47 14.56
N GLU A 54 -1.22 -6.11 14.24
CA GLU A 54 -2.11 -6.73 15.23
C GLU A 54 -1.38 -7.79 16.06
N ALA A 55 -0.58 -8.65 15.41
CA ALA A 55 0.21 -9.65 16.11
C ALA A 55 1.28 -9.03 17.03
N SER A 56 1.91 -7.93 16.61
CA SER A 56 2.86 -7.16 17.43
C SER A 56 2.19 -6.56 18.66
N LEU A 57 1.00 -5.96 18.49
CA LEU A 57 0.20 -5.44 19.59
C LEU A 57 -0.22 -6.55 20.58
N ALA A 58 -0.65 -7.71 20.07
CA ALA A 58 -1.03 -8.87 20.90
C ALA A 58 0.15 -9.41 21.73
N ARG A 59 1.39 -9.27 21.24
CA ARG A 59 2.62 -9.60 21.99
C ARG A 59 3.06 -8.50 22.97
N GLY A 60 2.35 -7.38 23.03
CA GLY A 60 2.69 -6.25 23.89
C GLY A 60 3.84 -5.38 23.39
N GLU A 61 4.21 -5.49 22.10
CA GLU A 61 5.27 -4.68 21.48
C GLU A 61 4.80 -3.25 21.14
N GLY A 62 3.50 -2.97 21.30
CA GLY A 62 2.93 -1.64 21.13
C GLY A 62 3.38 -0.66 22.21
N ARG A 63 3.41 0.64 21.88
CA ARG A 63 3.71 1.72 22.84
C ARG A 63 2.54 2.70 22.90
N VAL A 64 2.14 3.07 24.10
CA VAL A 64 1.19 4.18 24.30
C VAL A 64 1.88 5.48 23.93
N LEU A 65 1.29 6.25 23.02
CA LEU A 65 1.82 7.53 22.59
C LEU A 65 1.43 8.64 23.57
N THR A 66 2.41 9.13 24.32
CA THR A 66 2.31 10.30 25.20
C THR A 66 3.43 11.29 24.86
N GLN A 67 3.33 12.53 25.34
CA GLN A 67 4.42 13.50 25.13
C GLN A 67 5.74 12.99 25.72
N GLN A 68 5.69 12.34 26.89
CA GLN A 68 6.87 11.79 27.54
C GLN A 68 7.44 10.61 26.74
N SER A 69 6.60 9.68 26.28
CA SER A 69 7.06 8.52 25.49
C SER A 69 7.70 8.92 24.17
N MET A 70 7.22 10.02 23.56
CA MET A 70 7.80 10.55 22.32
C MET A 70 9.14 11.24 22.55
N ARG A 71 9.34 11.92 23.68
CA ARG A 71 10.65 12.47 24.06
C ARG A 71 11.66 11.36 24.28
N GLU A 72 11.30 10.34 25.05
CA GLU A 72 12.15 9.16 25.29
C GLU A 72 12.52 8.46 23.97
N LEU A 73 11.55 8.29 23.07
CA LEU A 73 11.80 7.70 21.76
C LEU A 73 12.78 8.55 20.92
N ALA A 74 12.64 9.87 20.94
CA ALA A 74 13.54 10.76 20.22
C ALA A 74 14.97 10.67 20.76
N ASP A 75 15.13 10.63 22.08
CA ASP A 75 16.44 10.48 22.73
C ASP A 75 17.09 9.12 22.41
N GLU A 76 16.31 8.04 22.44
CA GLU A 76 16.77 6.70 22.08
C GLU A 76 17.22 6.62 20.61
N VAL A 77 16.43 7.18 19.69
CA VAL A 77 16.80 7.27 18.26
C VAL A 77 18.10 8.07 18.08
N LYS A 78 18.24 9.20 18.77
CA LYS A 78 19.45 10.02 18.73
C LYS A 78 20.68 9.27 19.22
N GLN A 79 20.58 8.60 20.38
CA GLN A 79 21.67 7.82 20.96
C GLN A 79 22.09 6.67 20.03
N ARG A 80 21.12 5.93 19.46
CA ARG A 80 21.41 4.87 18.49
C ARG A 80 22.11 5.40 17.25
N GLY A 81 21.68 6.55 16.73
CA GLY A 81 22.33 7.22 15.60
C GLY A 81 23.78 7.61 15.91
N GLN A 82 24.04 8.20 17.08
CA GLN A 82 25.39 8.56 17.52
C GLN A 82 26.30 7.35 17.69
N ALA A 83 25.80 6.28 18.30
CA ALA A 83 26.54 5.03 18.46
C ALA A 83 26.90 4.42 17.10
N ARG A 84 25.97 4.44 16.13
CA ARG A 84 26.23 3.96 14.77
C ARG A 84 27.33 4.77 14.08
N LEU A 85 27.25 6.10 14.13
CA LEU A 85 28.27 6.99 13.54
C LEU A 85 29.64 6.80 14.19
N ALA A 86 29.70 6.62 15.51
CA ALA A 86 30.96 6.35 16.21
C ALA A 86 31.56 4.97 15.88
N SER A 87 30.72 4.01 15.46
CA SER A 87 31.14 2.66 15.05
C SER A 87 31.45 2.51 13.56
N GLU A 88 31.16 3.53 12.74
CA GLU A 88 31.55 3.53 11.32
C GLU A 88 33.05 3.82 11.22
N PRO A 89 33.88 2.90 10.70
CA PRO A 89 35.30 3.14 10.53
C PRO A 89 35.54 4.27 9.52
N GLU A 90 36.59 5.06 9.75
CA GLU A 90 37.05 6.19 8.94
C GLU A 90 37.58 5.72 7.55
N SER A 91 36.80 4.95 6.80
CA SER A 91 37.14 4.49 5.45
C SER A 91 36.58 5.47 4.42
N ARG A 92 37.08 6.70 4.49
CA ARG A 92 37.11 7.64 3.36
C ARG A 92 38.05 8.82 3.67
N ARG A 93 39.35 8.55 3.62
CA ARG A 93 40.38 9.53 3.27
C ARG A 93 41.38 8.89 2.33
#